data_AF-A0A8J6L989-F1
#
_entry.id   AF-A0A8J6L989-F1
#
_cell.length_a   1.000
_cell.length_b   1.000
_cell.length_c   1.000
_cell.angle_alpha   90.00
_cell.angle_beta   90.00
_cell.angle_gamma   90.00
#
_symmetry.space_group_name_H-M   'P 1'
#
loop_
_entity.id
_entity.type
_entity.pdbx_description
1 polymer ?
#
loop_
_entity_poly.entity_id
_entity_poly.type
_entity_poly.pdbx_seq_one_letter_code
_entity_poly.pdbx_strand_id
1 'polypeptide(L)'
;MRVKVAAQVLSQRVSSTMPGFAVHGDGTLPPTAVDTGDFILFMDMVFDSINESRIQPEEGKPLRVAVTEGSVHKDFWCEAIKGFSGVKFFTDRREFVPPSVKNWILTLRDFIFIWKRLRDLDLSFFAQEI
;
A
#
# COMPACT_ATOMS: atom_id res chain seq x y z
N MET A 1 -19.60 -5.43 -4.47
CA MET A 1 -18.18 -5.21 -4.86
C MET A 1 -17.36 -6.44 -4.50
N ARG A 2 -16.33 -6.80 -5.29
CA ARG A 2 -15.47 -7.98 -5.02
C ARG A 2 -14.06 -7.53 -4.63
N VAL A 3 -13.86 -7.18 -3.35
CA VAL A 3 -12.56 -6.71 -2.81
C VAL A 3 -11.46 -7.75 -3.05
N LYS A 4 -11.78 -9.04 -2.92
CA LYS A 4 -10.86 -10.16 -3.21
C LYS A 4 -10.22 -10.06 -4.60
N VAL A 5 -10.99 -9.71 -5.62
CA VAL A 5 -10.47 -9.62 -7.00
C VAL A 5 -9.51 -8.44 -7.13
N ALA A 6 -9.85 -7.29 -6.54
CA ALA A 6 -8.96 -6.12 -6.54
C ALA A 6 -7.64 -6.40 -5.81
N ALA A 7 -7.69 -7.02 -4.63
CA ALA A 7 -6.50 -7.39 -3.87
C ALA A 7 -5.62 -8.42 -4.61
N GLN A 8 -6.22 -9.38 -5.33
CA GLN A 8 -5.48 -10.34 -6.14
C GLN A 8 -4.75 -9.68 -7.31
N VAL A 9 -5.40 -8.74 -8.00
CA VAL A 9 -4.81 -7.99 -9.12
C VAL A 9 -3.69 -7.09 -8.64
N LEU A 10 -3.87 -6.42 -7.49
CA LEU A 10 -2.89 -5.51 -6.90
C LEU A 10 -1.94 -6.21 -5.91
N SER A 11 -1.53 -7.44 -6.21
CA SER A 11 -0.72 -8.23 -5.27
C SER A 11 0.78 -8.16 -5.56
N GLN A 12 1.60 -8.37 -4.52
CA GLN A 12 3.06 -8.52 -4.66
C GLN A 12 3.45 -9.53 -5.75
N ARG A 13 2.71 -10.63 -5.91
CA ARG A 13 2.99 -11.64 -6.96
C ARG A 13 2.85 -11.05 -8.36
N VAL A 14 1.81 -10.25 -8.59
CA VAL A 14 1.61 -9.58 -9.87
C VAL A 14 2.73 -8.56 -10.11
N SER A 15 3.07 -7.77 -9.09
CA SER A 15 4.20 -6.83 -9.16
C SER A 15 5.51 -7.53 -9.54
N SER A 16 5.91 -8.59 -8.84
CA SER A 16 7.19 -9.28 -9.09
C SER A 16 7.26 -9.97 -10.44
N THR A 17 6.11 -10.37 -10.99
CA THR A 17 6.04 -11.07 -12.28
C THR A 17 6.09 -10.11 -13.47
N MET A 18 5.61 -8.88 -13.30
CA MET A 18 5.45 -7.91 -14.38
C MET A 18 6.77 -7.49 -15.05
N PRO A 19 7.85 -7.15 -14.30
CA PRO A 19 9.15 -6.85 -14.89
C PRO A 19 9.73 -8.02 -15.70
N GLY A 20 9.52 -9.26 -15.25
CA GLY A 20 9.99 -10.45 -15.96
C GLY A 20 9.39 -10.54 -17.37
N PHE A 21 8.08 -10.34 -17.51
CA PHE A 21 7.42 -10.31 -18.81
C PHE A 21 7.73 -9.05 -19.63
N ALA A 22 7.91 -7.90 -18.98
CA ALA A 22 8.22 -6.63 -19.66
C ALA A 22 9.64 -6.62 -20.26
N VAL A 23 10.60 -7.24 -19.58
CA VAL A 23 12.03 -7.22 -19.98
C VAL A 23 12.42 -8.47 -20.78
N HIS A 24 11.88 -9.63 -20.43
CA HIS A 24 12.29 -10.92 -21.00
C HIS A 24 11.17 -11.68 -21.71
N GLY A 25 9.96 -11.12 -21.80
CA GLY A 25 8.84 -11.73 -22.49
C GLY A 25 8.93 -11.66 -24.01
N ASP A 26 7.89 -12.15 -24.67
CA ASP A 26 7.70 -12.13 -26.13
C ASP A 26 7.25 -10.76 -26.69
N GLY A 27 7.32 -9.71 -25.88
CA GLY A 27 6.81 -8.38 -26.22
C GLY A 27 5.33 -8.15 -25.89
N THR A 28 4.67 -9.09 -25.19
CA THR A 28 3.27 -8.90 -24.74
C THR A 28 3.10 -7.70 -23.80
N LEU A 29 4.12 -7.38 -22.98
CA LEU A 29 4.11 -6.20 -22.12
C LEU A 29 5.14 -5.16 -22.60
N PRO A 30 4.78 -3.87 -22.61
CA PRO A 30 5.73 -2.80 -22.90
C PRO A 30 6.75 -2.68 -21.77
N PRO A 31 7.96 -2.13 -22.02
CA PRO A 31 8.96 -1.88 -20.97
C PRO A 31 8.45 -1.02 -19.81
N THR A 32 7.52 -0.10 -20.07
CA THR A 32 6.86 0.75 -19.04
C THR A 32 5.96 -0.04 -18.08
N ALA A 33 5.72 -1.33 -18.33
CA ALA A 33 5.00 -2.17 -17.38
C ALA A 33 5.80 -2.40 -16.08
N VAL A 34 7.12 -2.16 -16.07
CA VAL A 34 7.93 -2.14 -14.84
C VAL A 34 7.38 -1.10 -13.86
N ASP A 35 7.09 0.12 -14.33
CA ASP A 35 6.53 1.21 -13.50
C ASP A 35 5.16 0.84 -12.92
N THR A 36 4.38 0.06 -13.68
CA THR A 36 3.09 -0.47 -13.22
C THR A 36 3.29 -1.54 -12.13
N GLY A 37 4.31 -2.38 -12.28
CA GLY A 37 4.72 -3.34 -11.25
C GLY A 37 5.07 -2.65 -9.93
N ASP A 38 5.83 -1.56 -9.99
CA ASP A 38 6.20 -0.76 -8.81
C ASP A 38 4.97 -0.12 -8.14
N PHE A 39 4.05 0.43 -8.94
CA PHE A 39 2.80 0.97 -8.40
C PHE A 39 1.92 -0.11 -7.76
N ILE A 40 1.87 -1.32 -8.34
CA ILE A 40 1.13 -2.44 -7.76
C ILE A 40 1.75 -2.86 -6.43
N LEU A 41 3.08 -2.93 -6.33
CA LEU A 41 3.75 -3.22 -5.05
C LEU A 41 3.41 -2.17 -3.99
N PHE A 42 3.46 -0.89 -4.38
CA PHE A 42 3.10 0.20 -3.49
C PHE A 42 1.67 0.01 -2.94
N MET A 43 0.71 -0.30 -3.80
CA MET A 43 -0.68 -0.53 -3.38
C MET A 43 -0.85 -1.79 -2.50
N ASP A 44 -0.16 -2.90 -2.80
CA ASP A 44 -0.14 -4.13 -1.98
C ASP A 44 0.37 -3.80 -0.57
N MET A 45 1.49 -3.08 -0.47
CA MET A 45 2.08 -2.68 0.81
C MET A 45 1.19 -1.74 1.60
N VAL A 46 0.54 -0.77 0.95
CA VAL A 46 -0.45 0.12 1.59
C VAL A 46 -1.60 -0.70 2.16
N PHE A 47 -2.13 -1.63 1.38
CA PHE A 47 -3.25 -2.47 1.79
C PHE A 47 -2.89 -3.41 2.95
N ASP A 48 -1.74 -4.10 2.88
CA ASP A 48 -1.24 -4.97 3.95
C ASP A 48 -1.07 -4.19 5.26
N SER A 49 -0.56 -2.95 5.19
CA SER A 49 -0.21 -2.13 6.37
C SER A 49 -1.39 -1.65 7.24
N ILE A 50 -2.62 -1.87 6.77
CA ILE A 50 -3.84 -1.38 7.44
C ILE A 50 -4.92 -2.46 7.61
N ASN A 51 -4.64 -3.70 7.19
CA ASN A 51 -5.63 -4.77 7.07
C ASN A 51 -5.11 -6.11 7.63
N GLU A 52 -4.29 -6.07 8.67
CA GLU A 52 -3.75 -7.29 9.27
C GLU A 52 -3.77 -7.28 10.80
N SER A 53 -4.01 -8.47 11.37
CA SER A 53 -4.10 -8.71 12.81
C SER A 53 -3.07 -9.72 13.34
N ARG A 54 -2.26 -10.31 12.45
CA ARG A 54 -1.19 -11.25 12.82
C ARG A 54 -0.12 -10.61 13.69
N ILE A 55 0.48 -11.38 14.58
CA ILE A 55 1.59 -10.90 15.45
C ILE A 55 2.96 -11.09 14.78
N GLN A 56 3.08 -12.10 13.91
CA GLN A 56 4.32 -12.40 13.20
C GLN A 56 4.19 -12.05 11.72
N PRO A 57 5.22 -11.40 11.13
CA PRO A 57 5.22 -11.08 9.71
C PRO A 57 5.32 -12.35 8.87
N GLU A 58 4.68 -12.32 7.71
CA GLU A 58 4.90 -13.32 6.65
C GLU A 58 6.19 -12.98 5.90
N GLU A 59 6.91 -14.00 5.41
CA GLU A 59 8.15 -13.80 4.66
C GLU A 59 7.92 -12.88 3.46
N GLY A 60 8.74 -11.83 3.34
CA GLY A 60 8.63 -10.84 2.27
C GLY A 60 7.46 -9.84 2.42
N LYS A 61 6.64 -9.92 3.48
CA LYS A 61 5.53 -9.01 3.77
C LYS A 61 5.64 -8.38 5.17
N PRO A 62 6.60 -7.45 5.39
CA PRO A 62 6.89 -6.89 6.71
C PRO A 62 5.79 -5.99 7.29
N LEU A 63 4.88 -5.50 6.43
CA LEU A 63 3.73 -4.68 6.81
C LEU A 63 2.47 -5.52 7.06
N ARG A 64 2.53 -6.83 6.80
CA ARG A 64 1.42 -7.76 7.03
C ARG A 64 1.51 -8.31 8.46
N VAL A 65 1.39 -7.40 9.42
CA VAL A 65 1.46 -7.69 10.85
C VAL A 65 0.81 -6.56 11.64
N ALA A 66 0.36 -6.82 12.87
CA ALA A 66 -0.14 -5.81 13.79
C ALA A 66 0.94 -4.75 14.06
N VAL A 67 0.49 -3.52 14.22
CA VAL A 67 1.35 -2.37 14.48
C VAL A 67 1.89 -2.46 15.91
N THR A 68 3.20 -2.37 16.05
CA THR A 68 3.92 -2.33 17.32
C THR A 68 4.95 -1.20 17.31
N GLU A 69 5.54 -0.87 18.46
CA GLU A 69 6.56 0.19 18.58
C GLU A 69 7.76 -0.02 17.66
N GLY A 70 8.19 -1.28 17.49
CA GLY A 70 9.32 -1.64 16.61
C GLY A 70 8.93 -1.91 15.16
N SER A 71 7.65 -1.79 14.80
CA SER A 71 7.21 -2.08 13.43
C SER A 71 7.48 -0.92 12.48
N VAL A 72 7.71 -1.25 11.21
CA VAL A 72 8.03 -0.28 10.14
C VAL A 72 6.82 0.54 9.66
N HIS A 73 5.62 0.30 10.20
CA HIS A 73 4.36 0.90 9.76
C HIS A 73 4.38 2.41 9.72
N LYS A 74 4.82 3.05 10.81
CA LYS A 74 4.78 4.52 10.92
C LYS A 74 5.64 5.20 9.87
N ASP A 75 6.84 4.68 9.64
CA ASP A 75 7.76 5.20 8.63
C ASP A 75 7.19 4.96 7.23
N PHE A 76 6.68 3.75 6.99
CA PHE A 76 6.02 3.43 5.73
C PHE A 76 4.80 4.31 5.45
N TRP A 77 3.91 4.56 6.42
CA TRP A 77 2.75 5.43 6.25
C TRP A 77 3.16 6.87 5.92
N CYS A 78 4.24 7.38 6.54
CA CYS A 78 4.79 8.69 6.18
C CYS A 78 5.25 8.74 4.72
N GLU A 79 5.96 7.70 4.25
CA GLU A 79 6.39 7.61 2.86
C GLU A 79 5.20 7.41 1.90
N ALA A 80 4.22 6.60 2.26
CA ALA A 80 3.03 6.38 1.44
C ALA A 80 2.18 7.66 1.29
N ILE A 81 2.08 8.47 2.35
CA ILE A 81 1.44 9.80 2.25
C ILE A 81 2.16 10.69 1.24
N LYS A 82 3.51 10.70 1.22
CA LYS A 82 4.28 11.44 0.22
C LYS A 82 4.03 10.89 -1.18
N GLY A 83 4.06 9.57 -1.34
CA GLY A 83 3.75 8.87 -2.58
C GLY A 83 2.40 9.29 -3.15
N PHE A 84 1.32 9.15 -2.38
CA PHE A 84 -0.02 9.57 -2.78
C PHE A 84 -0.13 11.06 -3.07
N SER A 85 0.56 11.92 -2.30
CA SER A 85 0.55 13.37 -2.52
C SER A 85 1.22 13.78 -3.83
N GLY A 86 2.14 12.96 -4.34
CA GLY A 86 2.79 13.16 -5.64
C GLY A 86 1.98 12.67 -6.84
N VAL A 87 0.94 11.85 -6.63
CA VAL A 87 0.14 11.29 -7.72
C VAL A 87 -0.79 12.34 -8.31
N LYS A 88 -0.69 12.52 -9.62
CA LYS A 88 -1.53 13.42 -10.42
C LYS A 88 -2.26 12.62 -11.47
N PHE A 89 -3.55 12.92 -11.67
CA PHE A 89 -4.34 12.31 -12.72
C PHE A 89 -4.62 13.34 -13.79
N PHE A 90 -4.57 12.90 -15.04
CA PHE A 90 -4.82 13.75 -16.19
C PHE A 90 -6.05 13.22 -16.92
N THR A 91 -6.95 14.14 -17.26
CA THR A 91 -7.91 13.95 -18.35
C THR A 91 -7.45 14.80 -19.53
N ASP A 92 -8.00 14.56 -20.72
CA ASP A 92 -7.72 15.33 -21.94
C ASP A 92 -7.87 16.86 -21.77
N ARG A 93 -8.53 17.30 -20.68
CA ARG A 93 -8.87 18.71 -20.44
C ARG A 93 -8.23 19.33 -19.21
N ARG A 94 -7.77 18.53 -18.22
CA ARG A 94 -7.18 19.05 -16.97
C ARG A 94 -6.53 17.98 -16.08
N GLU A 95 -5.58 18.45 -15.28
CA GLU A 95 -5.08 17.75 -14.08
C GLU A 95 -6.16 17.75 -12.98
N PHE A 96 -6.30 16.63 -12.27
CA PHE A 96 -7.13 16.51 -11.08
C PHE A 96 -6.59 15.45 -10.12
N VAL A 97 -7.10 15.45 -8.87
CA VAL A 97 -6.82 14.41 -7.88
C VAL A 97 -8.15 13.78 -7.46
N PRO A 98 -8.35 12.47 -7.69
CA PRO A 98 -9.59 11.81 -7.34
C PRO A 98 -9.79 11.75 -5.82
N PRO A 99 -11.04 11.75 -5.34
CA PRO A 99 -11.33 11.67 -3.90
C PRO A 99 -10.70 10.46 -3.22
N SER A 100 -10.56 9.33 -3.92
CA SER A 100 -9.93 8.11 -3.38
C SER A 100 -8.49 8.35 -2.92
N VAL A 101 -7.69 9.12 -3.64
CA VAL A 101 -6.31 9.46 -3.25
C VAL A 101 -6.30 10.33 -2.00
N LYS A 102 -7.21 11.31 -1.92
CA LYS A 102 -7.37 12.15 -0.73
C LYS A 102 -7.77 11.32 0.49
N ASN A 103 -8.66 10.35 0.29
CA ASN A 103 -9.12 9.45 1.34
C ASN A 103 -7.99 8.51 1.81
N TRP A 104 -7.15 8.00 0.90
CA TRP A 104 -5.97 7.23 1.30
C TRP A 104 -5.01 8.02 2.18
N ILE A 105 -4.72 9.28 1.81
CA ILE A 105 -3.88 10.17 2.63
C ILE A 105 -4.52 10.41 4.01
N LEU A 106 -5.83 10.65 4.05
CA LEU A 106 -6.57 10.84 5.30
C LEU A 106 -6.50 9.60 6.18
N THR A 107 -6.82 8.42 5.64
CA THR A 107 -6.75 7.14 6.34
C THR A 107 -5.37 6.89 6.94
N LEU A 108 -4.30 7.07 6.18
CA LEU A 108 -2.94 6.87 6.71
C LEU A 108 -2.59 7.86 7.83
N ARG A 109 -3.04 9.12 7.75
CA ARG A 109 -2.87 10.11 8.83
C ARG A 109 -3.64 9.71 10.08
N ASP A 110 -4.87 9.21 9.91
CA ASP A 110 -5.70 8.76 11.02
C ASP A 110 -5.09 7.52 11.70
N PHE A 111 -4.51 6.60 10.94
CA PHE A 111 -3.78 5.45 11.51
C PHE A 111 -2.56 5.89 12.33
N ILE A 112 -1.77 6.86 11.83
CA ILE A 112 -0.68 7.47 12.61
C ILE A 112 -1.21 8.09 13.90
N PHE A 113 -2.35 8.81 13.84
CA PHE A 113 -2.96 9.45 14.99
C PHE A 113 -3.47 8.42 16.01
N ILE A 114 -4.23 7.42 15.56
CA ILE A 114 -4.74 6.33 16.39
C ILE A 114 -3.59 5.62 17.08
N TRP A 115 -2.53 5.27 16.35
CA TRP A 115 -1.36 4.61 16.94
C TRP A 115 -0.77 5.44 18.09
N LYS A 116 -0.56 6.75 17.90
CA LYS A 116 -0.09 7.64 18.97
C LYS A 116 -1.02 7.62 20.18
N ARG A 117 -2.35 7.67 19.98
CA ARG A 117 -3.33 7.62 21.07
C ARG A 117 -3.35 6.29 21.82
N LEU A 118 -3.18 5.17 21.13
CA LEU A 118 -3.09 3.86 21.76
C LEU A 118 -1.82 3.75 22.61
N ARG A 119 -0.73 4.40 22.19
CA ARG A 119 0.51 4.50 22.97
C ARG A 119 0.37 5.37 24.21
N ASP A 120 -0.39 6.47 24.13
CA ASP A 120 -0.74 7.28 25.31
C ASP A 120 -1.53 6.46 26.36
N LEU A 121 -2.14 5.34 25.97
CA LEU A 121 -2.90 4.41 26.82
C LEU A 121 -2.10 3.16 27.21
N ASP A 122 -0.78 3.15 27.00
CA ASP A 122 0.12 2.03 27.30
C ASP A 122 -0.23 0.70 26.58
N LEU A 123 -0.92 0.78 25.43
CA LEU A 123 -1.18 -0.40 24.60
C LEU A 123 0.07 -0.79 23.81
N SER A 124 0.31 -2.10 23.71
CA SER A 124 1.51 -2.68 23.09
C SER A 124 1.36 -2.95 21.60
N PHE A 125 0.14 -3.10 21.09
CA PHE A 125 -0.12 -3.33 19.68
C PHE A 125 -1.46 -2.75 19.20
N PHE A 126 -1.56 -2.55 17.88
CA PHE A 126 -2.79 -2.16 17.18
C PHE A 126 -3.01 -3.12 16.00
N ALA A 127 -4.01 -3.98 16.13
CA ALA A 127 -4.42 -4.94 15.10
C ALA A 127 -5.62 -4.39 14.33
N GLN A 128 -5.66 -4.61 13.01
CA GLN A 128 -6.75 -4.16 12.15
C GLN A 128 -7.35 -5.38 11.44
N GLU A 129 -8.59 -5.72 11.76
CA GLU A 129 -9.32 -6.81 11.11
C GLU A 129 -10.58 -6.22 10.47
N ILE A 130 -10.71 -6.35 9.15
CA ILE A 130 -11.88 -5.94 8.35
C ILE A 130 -12.45 -7.16 7.64
#